data_AF-A0A2P6WFN2-F1
#
_entry.id   AF-A0A2P6WFN2-F1
#
_cell.length_a   1.000
_cell.length_b   1.000
_cell.length_c   1.000
_cell.angle_alpha   90.00
_cell.angle_beta   90.00
_cell.angle_gamma   90.00
#
_symmetry.space_group_name_H-M   'P 1'
#
loop_
_entity.id
_entity.type
_entity.pdbx_description
1 polymer ?
#
loop_
_entity_poly.entity_id
_entity_poly.type
_entity_poly.pdbx_seq_one_letter_code
_entity_poly.pdbx_strand_id
1 'polypeptide(L)'
;MKRIEHYRRLQEPPFNSSEREHVTIILGGLTWKHERLIKAVLNRSGYLAEYLPQADREAHEIGKEYCASGLCNPAYFVAGNLIKRLRQLEAEGLSREEIVKNYVYFTAGTTGPCRYGMYEDEIRSALHAAGFSGFRIILFLQEHGVKASSGHSGMQFSVDFGLSALHAVVLGDLLNDLQRKLGAYEVVPGDADRMIVALVDELVEYFRTTPHFDLAEQAPRWLRGWLQRHRSHASFRVLNTLCKIHVHLNGSALLTELRKCRQILSTMEVDRLRLRPLVKIIGEFWAQLTEGDGNFRMFEFLQREGAEVAVEPISCWLLYLLFLAKQRLDLQLRLAGQEHPWSKPMEAFRIRAKIVWKRGLFSATEYIYKRHYKRLASALGDITTPLSPQKKLAALAAPHYSTFLRGGEGHLEVGKNIYYTASRKCHMVLALKPFGCLPSTQSDAVQASLVERNPEMIFASIETAGDGEIHAYSRVQMALADAKESARQEFETVLRSSQLTIEQIREFLAEQPELRSASYRVSRRDGVISTSANFLLDVREKMQSERTARDTFSVRQRSSSGLRIPTISSQENDHV
;
A
#
# COMPACT_ATOMS: atom_id res chain seq x y z
N MET A 1 8.75 -55.95 8.15
CA MET A 1 8.03 -54.69 7.84
C MET A 1 8.73 -54.01 6.67
N LYS A 2 8.04 -53.74 5.55
CA LYS A 2 8.60 -52.84 4.51
C LYS A 2 8.82 -51.47 5.17
N ARG A 3 10.04 -50.94 5.04
CA ARG A 3 10.36 -49.60 5.52
C ARG A 3 9.44 -48.64 4.77
N ILE A 4 8.54 -47.97 5.48
CA ILE A 4 7.68 -46.95 4.86
C ILE A 4 8.61 -45.78 4.53
N GLU A 5 8.94 -45.62 3.25
CA GLU A 5 9.58 -44.41 2.79
C GLU A 5 8.56 -43.28 2.84
N HIS A 6 8.66 -42.46 3.89
CA HIS A 6 7.90 -41.23 3.95
C HIS A 6 8.31 -40.33 2.78
N TYR A 7 7.33 -39.70 2.14
CA TYR A 7 7.56 -38.71 1.11
C TYR A 7 8.59 -37.68 1.59
N ARG A 8 9.65 -37.49 0.80
CA ARG A 8 10.63 -36.43 0.98
C ARG A 8 10.50 -35.47 -0.19
N ARG A 9 10.33 -34.18 0.13
CA ARG A 9 10.31 -33.12 -0.88
C ARG A 9 11.61 -33.18 -1.70
N LEU A 10 11.48 -33.09 -3.02
CA LEU A 10 12.62 -32.93 -3.92
C LEU A 10 13.41 -31.67 -3.50
N GLN A 11 14.70 -31.82 -3.26
CA GLN A 11 15.54 -30.68 -2.91
C GLN A 11 16.01 -29.98 -4.18
N GLU A 12 15.70 -28.69 -4.28
CA GLU A 12 16.25 -27.82 -5.32
C GLU A 12 17.70 -27.46 -4.98
N PRO A 13 18.54 -27.21 -6.01
CA PRO A 13 19.87 -26.67 -5.77
C PRO A 13 19.78 -25.30 -5.09
N PRO A 14 20.70 -24.97 -4.15
CA PRO A 14 20.74 -23.65 -3.56
C PRO A 14 21.02 -22.57 -4.61
N PHE A 15 20.49 -21.37 -4.37
CA PHE A 15 21.03 -20.16 -4.98
C PHE A 15 22.21 -19.68 -4.13
N ASN A 16 23.41 -19.72 -4.69
CA ASN A 16 24.65 -19.38 -3.99
C ASN A 16 25.10 -17.95 -4.30
N SER A 17 25.96 -17.40 -3.43
CA SER A 17 26.50 -16.05 -3.64
C SER A 17 27.35 -15.91 -4.91
N SER A 18 27.97 -17.00 -5.38
CA SER A 18 28.76 -17.03 -6.62
C SER A 18 27.91 -16.94 -7.88
N GLU A 19 26.60 -17.19 -7.77
CA GLU A 19 25.69 -17.22 -8.92
C GLU A 19 25.04 -15.86 -9.20
N ARG A 20 25.27 -14.86 -8.34
CA ARG A 20 24.59 -13.55 -8.38
C ARG A 20 24.76 -12.77 -9.68
N GLU A 21 25.93 -12.90 -10.32
CA GLU A 21 26.28 -12.12 -11.51
C GLU A 21 25.58 -12.61 -12.79
N HIS A 22 25.05 -13.84 -12.79
CA HIS A 22 24.44 -14.45 -13.98
C HIS A 22 23.05 -15.05 -13.76
N VAL A 23 22.62 -15.25 -12.51
CA VAL A 23 21.25 -15.71 -12.21
C VAL A 23 20.29 -14.53 -12.10
N THR A 24 19.19 -14.61 -12.85
CA THR A 24 18.11 -13.61 -12.86
C THR A 24 17.01 -13.98 -11.87
N ILE A 25 16.69 -13.04 -10.99
CA ILE A 25 15.58 -13.13 -10.04
C ILE A 25 14.30 -12.65 -10.73
N ILE A 26 13.32 -13.53 -10.85
CA ILE A 26 11.98 -13.21 -11.34
C ILE A 26 11.11 -12.84 -10.13
N LEU A 27 10.53 -11.64 -10.17
CA LEU A 27 9.55 -11.14 -9.21
C LEU A 27 8.13 -11.29 -9.77
N GLY A 28 7.15 -11.50 -8.91
CA GLY A 28 5.75 -11.48 -9.34
C GLY A 28 4.76 -11.42 -8.18
N GLY A 29 3.56 -10.93 -8.48
CA GLY A 29 2.40 -10.99 -7.58
C GLY A 29 2.12 -9.72 -6.80
N LEU A 30 2.84 -8.62 -7.07
CA LEU A 30 2.48 -7.28 -6.59
C LEU A 30 2.00 -6.41 -7.76
N THR A 31 1.64 -5.16 -7.50
CA THR A 31 1.35 -4.22 -8.61
C THR A 31 2.64 -3.88 -9.36
N TRP A 32 2.55 -3.55 -10.65
CA TRP A 32 3.69 -3.12 -11.46
C TRP A 32 4.52 -1.97 -10.84
N LYS A 33 3.90 -1.08 -10.07
CA LYS A 33 4.56 0.05 -9.38
C LYS A 33 5.56 -0.46 -8.35
N HIS A 34 5.11 -1.38 -7.50
CA HIS A 34 5.94 -2.06 -6.50
C HIS A 34 7.07 -2.83 -7.16
N GLU A 35 6.77 -3.62 -8.19
CA GLU A 35 7.74 -4.50 -8.84
C GLU A 35 8.83 -3.73 -9.58
N ARG A 36 8.50 -2.61 -10.26
CA ARG A 36 9.49 -1.73 -10.89
C ARG A 36 10.45 -1.12 -9.87
N LEU A 37 9.93 -0.65 -8.73
CA LEU A 37 10.76 -0.08 -7.66
C LEU A 37 11.63 -1.15 -6.98
N ILE A 38 11.08 -2.34 -6.70
CA ILE A 38 11.83 -3.46 -6.12
C ILE A 38 12.92 -3.95 -7.08
N LYS A 39 12.63 -4.04 -8.38
CA LYS A 39 13.63 -4.34 -9.42
C LYS A 39 14.78 -3.34 -9.39
N ALA A 40 14.49 -2.04 -9.28
CA ALA A 40 15.53 -1.02 -9.18
C ALA A 40 16.43 -1.22 -7.94
N VAL A 41 15.83 -1.57 -6.79
CA VAL A 41 16.56 -1.86 -5.55
C VAL A 41 17.44 -3.12 -5.67
N LEU A 42 16.93 -4.18 -6.30
CA LEU A 42 17.70 -5.41 -6.54
C LEU A 42 18.86 -5.17 -7.50
N ASN A 43 18.62 -4.49 -8.62
CA ASN A 43 19.65 -4.16 -9.61
C ASN A 43 20.78 -3.33 -8.98
N ARG A 44 20.42 -2.31 -8.18
CA ARG A 44 21.41 -1.53 -7.43
C ARG A 44 22.22 -2.39 -6.45
N SER A 45 21.61 -3.42 -5.89
CA SER A 45 22.27 -4.32 -4.93
C SER A 45 23.09 -5.41 -5.62
N GLY A 46 23.26 -5.35 -6.95
CA GLY A 46 24.08 -6.26 -7.73
C GLY A 46 23.39 -7.56 -8.15
N TYR A 47 22.06 -7.62 -8.10
CA TYR A 47 21.29 -8.78 -8.59
C TYR A 47 20.67 -8.47 -9.94
N LEU A 48 20.68 -9.44 -10.85
CA LEU A 48 19.85 -9.37 -12.05
C LEU A 48 18.39 -9.62 -11.65
N ALA A 49 17.48 -8.72 -12.00
CA ALA A 49 16.07 -8.88 -11.68
C ALA A 49 15.16 -8.53 -12.86
N GLU A 50 14.13 -9.34 -13.05
CA GLU A 50 12.96 -9.05 -13.88
C GLU A 50 11.68 -9.21 -13.07
N TYR A 51 10.57 -8.67 -13.59
CA TYR A 51 9.26 -8.85 -13.00
C TYR A 51 8.32 -9.45 -14.04
N LEU A 52 7.39 -10.28 -13.57
CA LEU A 52 6.37 -10.87 -14.42
C LEU A 52 5.40 -9.79 -14.92
N PRO A 53 4.85 -9.92 -16.13
CA PRO A 53 3.75 -9.09 -16.56
C PRO A 53 2.53 -9.33 -15.65
N GLN A 54 1.57 -8.42 -15.71
CA GLN A 54 0.31 -8.60 -15.02
C GLN A 54 -0.37 -9.91 -15.47
N ALA A 55 -0.78 -10.73 -14.49
CA ALA A 55 -1.37 -12.02 -14.78
C ALA A 55 -2.73 -11.84 -15.48
N ASP A 56 -2.88 -12.52 -16.60
CA ASP A 56 -4.06 -12.50 -17.47
C ASP A 56 -4.77 -13.86 -17.48
N ARG A 57 -5.88 -13.93 -18.22
CA ARG A 57 -6.65 -15.17 -18.36
C ARG A 57 -5.83 -16.35 -18.88
N GLU A 58 -4.89 -16.13 -19.79
CA GLU A 58 -4.00 -17.18 -20.30
C GLU A 58 -3.12 -17.74 -19.17
N ALA A 59 -2.55 -16.86 -18.33
CA ALA A 59 -1.82 -17.30 -17.14
C ALA A 59 -2.69 -18.17 -16.22
N HIS A 60 -3.96 -17.82 -16.03
CA HIS A 60 -4.89 -18.64 -15.24
C HIS A 60 -5.18 -20.00 -15.89
N GLU A 61 -5.37 -20.05 -17.21
CA GLU A 61 -5.62 -21.30 -17.95
C GLU A 61 -4.41 -22.25 -17.88
N ILE A 62 -3.18 -21.72 -18.05
CA ILE A 62 -1.94 -22.48 -17.84
C ILE A 62 -1.84 -22.98 -16.39
N GLY A 63 -2.20 -22.14 -15.41
CA GLY A 63 -2.25 -22.53 -14.01
C GLY A 63 -3.18 -23.71 -13.77
N LYS A 64 -4.38 -23.69 -14.36
CA LYS A 64 -5.35 -24.80 -14.26
C LYS A 64 -4.87 -26.09 -14.94
N GLU A 65 -4.05 -25.99 -15.98
CA GLU A 65 -3.46 -27.14 -16.68
C GLU A 65 -2.47 -27.89 -15.77
N TYR A 66 -1.64 -27.16 -15.02
CA TYR A 66 -0.51 -27.74 -14.28
C TYR A 66 -0.67 -27.86 -12.77
N CYS A 67 -1.54 -27.07 -12.16
CA CYS A 67 -1.80 -27.16 -10.72
C CYS A 67 -2.91 -28.15 -10.40
N ALA A 68 -2.93 -28.63 -9.14
CA ALA A 68 -4.01 -29.46 -8.66
C ALA A 68 -5.37 -28.74 -8.70
N SER A 69 -6.45 -29.49 -8.89
CA SER A 69 -7.82 -28.98 -8.83
C SER A 69 -8.18 -28.53 -7.41
N GLY A 70 -9.06 -27.52 -7.31
CA GLY A 70 -9.59 -27.05 -6.02
C GLY A 70 -8.63 -26.17 -5.22
N LEU A 71 -7.55 -25.67 -5.84
CA LEU A 71 -6.76 -24.57 -5.29
C LEU A 71 -7.52 -23.26 -5.35
N CYS A 72 -7.10 -22.30 -4.52
CA CYS A 72 -7.63 -20.95 -4.61
C CYS A 72 -7.03 -20.20 -5.80
N ASN A 73 -7.84 -19.32 -6.39
CA ASN A 73 -7.58 -18.71 -7.69
C ASN A 73 -6.18 -18.08 -7.87
N PRO A 74 -5.59 -17.36 -6.88
CA PRO A 74 -4.28 -16.74 -7.05
C PRO A 74 -3.17 -17.77 -7.25
N ALA A 75 -3.32 -19.00 -6.77
CA ALA A 75 -2.34 -20.06 -7.01
C ALA A 75 -2.22 -20.35 -8.52
N TYR A 76 -3.36 -20.44 -9.23
CA TYR A 76 -3.38 -20.66 -10.68
C TYR A 76 -2.75 -19.47 -11.42
N PHE A 77 -3.16 -18.23 -11.10
CA PHE A 77 -2.59 -17.05 -11.74
C PHE A 77 -1.09 -16.93 -11.50
N VAL A 78 -0.61 -17.13 -10.27
CA VAL A 78 0.83 -16.99 -9.94
C VAL A 78 1.65 -18.10 -10.60
N ALA A 79 1.26 -19.37 -10.45
CA ALA A 79 1.98 -20.49 -11.05
C ALA A 79 1.97 -20.42 -12.57
N GLY A 80 0.81 -20.17 -13.17
CA GLY A 80 0.66 -20.11 -14.61
C GLY A 80 1.32 -18.89 -15.24
N ASN A 81 1.35 -17.73 -14.57
CA ASN A 81 2.09 -16.56 -15.06
C ASN A 81 3.61 -16.81 -15.07
N LEU A 82 4.12 -17.53 -14.06
CA LEU A 82 5.52 -17.97 -14.07
C LEU A 82 5.78 -18.94 -15.22
N ILE A 83 4.98 -20.00 -15.36
CA ILE A 83 5.13 -21.00 -16.45
C ILE A 83 5.05 -20.32 -17.83
N LYS A 84 4.11 -19.38 -18.00
CA LYS A 84 3.97 -18.57 -19.21
C LYS A 84 5.27 -17.83 -19.54
N ARG A 85 5.88 -17.15 -18.57
CA ARG A 85 7.18 -16.49 -18.76
C ARG A 85 8.31 -17.48 -19.09
N LEU A 86 8.36 -18.63 -18.42
CA LEU A 86 9.40 -19.63 -18.72
C LEU A 86 9.27 -20.20 -20.14
N ARG A 87 8.04 -20.45 -20.62
CA ARG A 87 7.79 -20.84 -22.02
C ARG A 87 8.18 -19.75 -23.02
N GLN A 88 8.00 -18.47 -22.66
CA GLN A 88 8.48 -17.36 -23.50
C GLN A 88 10.01 -17.35 -23.60
N LEU A 89 10.72 -17.60 -22.51
CA LEU A 89 12.19 -17.74 -22.52
C LEU A 89 12.64 -18.90 -23.43
N GLU A 90 11.90 -20.02 -23.45
CA GLU A 90 12.17 -21.11 -24.40
C GLU A 90 11.97 -20.66 -25.85
N ALA A 91 10.89 -19.92 -26.13
CA ALA A 91 10.61 -19.37 -27.45
C ALA A 91 11.63 -18.30 -27.89
N GLU A 92 12.25 -17.60 -26.94
CA GLU A 92 13.37 -16.68 -27.14
C GLU A 92 14.70 -17.41 -27.42
N GLY A 93 14.73 -18.75 -27.33
CA GLY A 93 15.85 -19.61 -27.74
C GLY A 93 16.66 -20.22 -26.60
N LEU A 94 16.26 -20.04 -25.34
CA LEU A 94 16.93 -20.67 -24.19
C LEU A 94 16.48 -22.12 -23.99
N SER A 95 17.41 -23.02 -23.68
CA SER A 95 17.05 -24.39 -23.29
C SER A 95 16.42 -24.43 -21.88
N ARG A 96 15.63 -25.47 -21.58
CA ARG A 96 15.05 -25.65 -20.23
C ARG A 96 16.13 -25.74 -19.16
N GLU A 97 17.23 -26.41 -19.45
CA GLU A 97 18.37 -26.54 -18.54
C GLU A 97 19.00 -25.18 -18.24
N GLU A 98 19.13 -24.33 -19.27
CA GLU A 98 19.61 -22.96 -19.10
C GLU A 98 18.66 -22.13 -18.26
N ILE A 99 17.34 -22.25 -18.48
CA ILE A 99 16.32 -21.53 -17.71
C ILE A 99 16.36 -21.95 -16.23
N VAL A 100 16.32 -23.26 -15.96
CA VAL A 100 16.36 -23.79 -14.58
C VAL A 100 17.65 -23.38 -13.85
N LYS A 101 18.78 -23.33 -14.58
CA LYS A 101 20.08 -22.95 -14.02
C LYS A 101 20.28 -21.44 -13.85
N ASN A 102 19.71 -20.61 -14.72
CA ASN A 102 19.99 -19.18 -14.77
C ASN A 102 18.85 -18.31 -14.24
N TYR A 103 17.72 -18.88 -13.83
CA TYR A 103 16.60 -18.14 -13.25
C TYR A 103 16.22 -18.68 -11.86
N VAL A 104 15.60 -17.81 -11.08
CA VAL A 104 15.02 -18.13 -9.77
C VAL A 104 13.78 -17.30 -9.53
N TYR A 105 12.72 -17.90 -9.01
CA TYR A 105 11.50 -17.16 -8.68
C TYR A 105 11.51 -16.71 -7.22
N PHE A 106 11.36 -15.41 -6.99
CA PHE A 106 11.26 -14.84 -5.65
C PHE A 106 9.82 -14.45 -5.35
N THR A 107 9.23 -15.08 -4.34
CA THR A 107 7.85 -14.82 -3.91
C THR A 107 7.74 -14.78 -2.40
N ALA A 108 6.69 -14.14 -1.90
CA ALA A 108 6.31 -14.28 -0.51
C ALA A 108 5.74 -15.69 -0.26
N GLY A 109 5.97 -16.21 0.94
CA GLY A 109 5.39 -17.45 1.43
C GLY A 109 4.98 -17.29 2.89
N THR A 110 4.06 -18.13 3.34
CA THR A 110 3.65 -18.16 4.75
C THR A 110 3.55 -19.57 5.25
N THR A 111 3.64 -19.74 6.56
CA THR A 111 3.28 -20.97 7.25
C THR A 111 1.97 -20.70 7.97
N GLY A 112 0.87 -21.30 7.54
CA GLY A 112 -0.44 -20.98 8.10
C GLY A 112 -1.54 -21.94 7.68
N PRO A 113 -2.71 -21.87 8.34
CA PRO A 113 -3.80 -22.81 8.12
C PRO A 113 -4.59 -22.55 6.82
N CYS A 114 -4.29 -21.49 6.08
CA CYS A 114 -4.88 -21.23 4.78
C CYS A 114 -4.06 -21.87 3.65
N ARG A 115 -4.71 -22.09 2.50
CA ARG A 115 -4.10 -22.63 1.28
C ARG A 115 -2.86 -21.85 0.81
N TYR A 116 -2.74 -20.56 1.14
CA TYR A 116 -1.54 -19.77 0.82
C TYR A 116 -0.26 -20.41 1.38
N GLY A 117 -0.34 -21.11 2.52
CA GLY A 117 0.80 -21.83 3.07
C GLY A 117 1.29 -23.01 2.21
N MET A 118 0.49 -23.45 1.24
CA MET A 118 0.81 -24.54 0.31
C MET A 118 1.20 -24.04 -1.08
N TYR A 119 1.15 -22.73 -1.36
CA TYR A 119 1.41 -22.21 -2.71
C TYR A 119 2.81 -22.58 -3.21
N GLU A 120 3.81 -22.57 -2.32
CA GLU A 120 5.15 -23.00 -2.69
C GLU A 120 5.16 -24.41 -3.29
N ASP A 121 4.54 -25.36 -2.59
CA ASP A 121 4.51 -26.76 -3.00
C ASP A 121 3.73 -26.93 -4.32
N GLU A 122 2.62 -26.22 -4.47
CA GLU A 122 1.81 -26.26 -5.68
C GLU A 122 2.54 -25.65 -6.89
N ILE A 123 3.22 -24.51 -6.71
CA ILE A 123 4.01 -23.90 -7.79
C ILE A 123 5.15 -24.84 -8.20
N ARG A 124 5.86 -25.46 -7.25
CA ARG A 124 6.93 -26.43 -7.54
C ARG A 124 6.39 -27.64 -8.30
N SER A 125 5.25 -28.18 -7.86
CA SER A 125 4.59 -29.31 -8.53
C SER A 125 4.20 -28.96 -9.97
N ALA A 126 3.61 -27.77 -10.16
CA ALA A 126 3.24 -27.27 -11.47
C ALA A 126 4.44 -27.06 -12.40
N LEU A 127 5.54 -26.49 -11.88
CA LEU A 127 6.80 -26.33 -12.63
C LEU A 127 7.40 -27.68 -13.04
N HIS A 128 7.40 -28.66 -12.13
CA HIS A 128 7.84 -30.03 -12.44
C HIS A 128 6.97 -30.66 -13.54
N ALA A 129 5.64 -30.53 -13.45
CA ALA A 129 4.71 -31.03 -14.45
C ALA A 129 4.86 -30.32 -15.82
N ALA A 130 5.20 -29.03 -15.82
CA ALA A 130 5.53 -28.27 -17.02
C ALA A 130 6.91 -28.61 -17.62
N GLY A 131 7.71 -29.41 -16.92
CA GLY A 131 9.03 -29.87 -17.34
C GLY A 131 10.19 -28.92 -16.97
N PHE A 132 9.96 -28.00 -16.01
CA PHE A 132 10.99 -27.17 -15.38
C PHE A 132 11.44 -27.76 -14.04
N SER A 133 11.66 -29.08 -14.01
CA SER A 133 12.07 -29.80 -12.80
C SER A 133 13.38 -29.25 -12.24
N GLY A 134 13.40 -28.94 -10.95
CA GLY A 134 14.56 -28.35 -10.26
C GLY A 134 14.65 -26.82 -10.35
N PHE A 135 13.67 -26.16 -10.98
CA PHE A 135 13.57 -24.69 -10.98
C PHE A 135 13.53 -24.16 -9.54
N ARG A 136 14.36 -23.16 -9.25
CA ARG A 136 14.56 -22.68 -7.88
C ARG A 136 13.48 -21.68 -7.48
N ILE A 137 12.96 -21.84 -6.27
CA ILE A 137 12.06 -20.85 -5.63
C ILE A 137 12.68 -20.34 -4.33
N ILE A 138 12.78 -19.02 -4.18
CA ILE A 138 13.19 -18.35 -2.95
C ILE A 138 11.96 -17.73 -2.29
N LEU A 139 11.72 -18.09 -1.03
CA LEU A 139 10.59 -17.56 -0.27
C LEU A 139 11.02 -16.46 0.69
N PHE A 140 10.23 -15.39 0.72
CA PHE A 140 10.16 -14.50 1.87
C PHE A 140 9.09 -15.01 2.85
N LEU A 141 9.51 -15.61 3.97
CA LEU A 141 8.63 -16.14 5.00
C LEU A 141 8.35 -15.12 6.11
N GLN A 142 7.08 -14.96 6.43
CA GLN A 142 6.58 -14.04 7.46
C GLN A 142 7.24 -14.20 8.84
N GLU A 143 7.50 -15.43 9.29
CA GLU A 143 8.07 -15.70 10.63
C GLU A 143 9.61 -15.78 10.65
N HIS A 144 10.23 -15.93 9.47
CA HIS A 144 11.63 -16.35 9.36
C HIS A 144 12.48 -15.53 8.39
N GLY A 145 11.90 -14.51 7.74
CA GLY A 145 12.57 -13.76 6.67
C GLY A 145 12.78 -14.62 5.42
N VAL A 146 13.81 -14.32 4.62
CA VAL A 146 14.05 -15.08 3.39
C VAL A 146 14.65 -16.46 3.69
N LYS A 147 13.95 -17.51 3.26
CA LYS A 147 14.43 -18.89 3.27
C LYS A 147 14.36 -19.47 1.86
N ALA A 148 15.48 -20.00 1.39
CA ALA A 148 15.47 -21.01 0.34
C ALA A 148 15.33 -22.38 0.99
N SER A 149 14.76 -23.35 0.28
CA SER A 149 14.63 -24.75 0.71
C SER A 149 15.99 -25.39 1.11
N SER A 150 17.09 -24.86 0.58
CA SER A 150 18.48 -25.25 0.83
C SER A 150 19.18 -24.51 1.98
N GLY A 151 18.52 -23.56 2.65
CA GLY A 151 19.09 -22.75 3.74
C GLY A 151 20.02 -21.61 3.28
N HIS A 152 20.36 -21.53 1.99
CA HIS A 152 21.15 -20.45 1.39
C HIS A 152 20.31 -19.71 0.37
N SER A 153 19.97 -18.46 0.65
CA SER A 153 19.11 -17.64 -0.22
C SER A 153 19.88 -16.88 -1.30
N GLY A 154 21.20 -17.09 -1.40
CA GLY A 154 22.12 -16.38 -2.29
C GLY A 154 22.19 -14.87 -2.07
N MET A 155 21.21 -14.26 -1.40
CA MET A 155 21.05 -12.84 -1.17
C MET A 155 21.74 -12.40 0.13
N GLN A 156 22.51 -11.33 0.02
CA GLN A 156 23.03 -10.56 1.14
C GLN A 156 22.01 -9.52 1.59
N PHE A 157 21.39 -9.76 2.75
CA PHE A 157 20.50 -8.80 3.40
C PHE A 157 21.33 -7.76 4.15
N SER A 158 21.71 -6.70 3.44
CA SER A 158 22.23 -5.50 4.07
C SER A 158 21.09 -4.66 4.63
N VAL A 159 21.39 -3.81 5.61
CA VAL A 159 20.43 -2.84 6.16
C VAL A 159 19.97 -1.86 5.09
N ASP A 160 20.87 -1.47 4.18
CA ASP A 160 20.55 -0.60 3.04
C ASP A 160 19.56 -1.25 2.08
N PHE A 161 19.78 -2.53 1.77
CA PHE A 161 18.85 -3.30 0.94
C PHE A 161 17.47 -3.38 1.60
N GLY A 162 17.41 -3.79 2.89
CA GLY A 162 16.15 -3.93 3.61
C GLY A 162 15.35 -2.62 3.72
N LEU A 163 16.01 -1.51 4.02
CA LEU A 163 15.35 -0.20 4.11
C LEU A 163 14.96 0.35 2.74
N SER A 164 15.76 0.11 1.69
CA SER A 164 15.41 0.51 0.33
C SER A 164 14.22 -0.30 -0.21
N ALA A 165 14.17 -1.60 0.08
CA ALA A 165 13.01 -2.44 -0.24
C ALA A 165 11.75 -1.98 0.52
N LEU A 166 11.90 -1.59 1.79
CA LEU A 166 10.80 -1.00 2.57
C LEU A 166 10.30 0.31 1.93
N HIS A 167 11.21 1.19 1.50
CA HIS A 167 10.84 2.40 0.77
C HIS A 167 10.13 2.07 -0.55
N ALA A 168 10.62 1.09 -1.32
CA ALA A 168 9.97 0.67 -2.56
C ALA A 168 8.53 0.20 -2.32
N VAL A 169 8.26 -0.52 -1.22
CA VAL A 169 6.91 -0.92 -0.84
C VAL A 169 6.04 0.29 -0.46
N VAL A 170 6.52 1.16 0.42
CA VAL A 170 5.75 2.35 0.83
C VAL A 170 5.47 3.28 -0.35
N LEU A 171 6.44 3.49 -1.24
CA LEU A 171 6.26 4.31 -2.43
C LEU A 171 5.30 3.66 -3.42
N GLY A 172 5.38 2.35 -3.62
CA GLY A 172 4.41 1.60 -4.42
C GLY A 172 2.99 1.78 -3.91
N ASP A 173 2.79 1.71 -2.58
CA ASP A 173 1.49 1.95 -1.94
C ASP A 173 0.96 3.36 -2.22
N LEU A 174 1.82 4.38 -2.01
CA LEU A 174 1.44 5.78 -2.22
C LEU A 174 1.09 6.07 -3.69
N LEU A 175 1.87 5.54 -4.63
CA LEU A 175 1.63 5.70 -6.06
C LEU A 175 0.37 4.94 -6.51
N ASN A 176 0.10 3.78 -5.93
CA ASN A 176 -1.11 3.03 -6.24
C ASN A 176 -2.37 3.78 -5.79
N ASP A 177 -2.38 4.31 -4.56
CA ASP A 177 -3.49 5.13 -4.06
C ASP A 177 -3.64 6.43 -4.85
N LEU A 178 -2.53 7.10 -5.21
CA LEU A 178 -2.56 8.28 -6.08
C LEU A 178 -3.19 7.98 -7.45
N GLN A 179 -2.80 6.89 -8.11
CA GLN A 179 -3.38 6.52 -9.42
C GLN A 179 -4.90 6.43 -9.35
N ARG A 180 -5.44 5.76 -8.32
CA ARG A 180 -6.88 5.52 -8.21
C ARG A 180 -7.65 6.78 -7.87
N LYS A 181 -7.08 7.64 -7.02
CA LYS A 181 -7.66 8.95 -6.69
C LYS A 181 -7.67 9.89 -7.88
N LEU A 182 -6.53 10.00 -8.58
CA LEU A 182 -6.38 10.94 -9.69
C LEU A 182 -7.19 10.50 -10.91
N GLY A 183 -7.19 9.21 -11.24
CA GLY A 183 -7.96 8.68 -12.38
C GLY A 183 -9.47 8.87 -12.23
N ALA A 184 -9.99 9.00 -11.01
CA ALA A 184 -11.42 9.30 -10.80
C ALA A 184 -11.81 10.73 -11.24
N TYR A 185 -10.84 11.64 -11.31
CA TYR A 185 -11.05 13.08 -11.53
C TYR A 185 -10.23 13.67 -12.69
N GLU A 186 -9.51 12.84 -13.45
CA GLU A 186 -8.72 13.32 -14.59
C GLU A 186 -9.59 14.04 -15.63
N VAL A 187 -9.10 15.16 -16.15
CA VAL A 187 -9.81 15.92 -17.19
C VAL A 187 -9.68 15.21 -18.53
N VAL A 188 -8.47 14.79 -18.88
CA VAL A 188 -8.15 14.02 -20.09
C VAL A 188 -7.97 12.55 -19.70
N PRO A 189 -8.71 11.61 -20.32
CA PRO A 189 -8.55 10.19 -20.03
C PRO A 189 -7.10 9.68 -20.18
N GLY A 190 -6.64 8.91 -19.20
CA GLY A 190 -5.30 8.31 -19.14
C GLY A 190 -4.17 9.26 -18.72
N ASP A 191 -4.46 10.52 -18.35
CA ASP A 191 -3.46 11.43 -17.79
C ASP A 191 -2.92 10.93 -16.45
N ALA A 192 -3.79 10.37 -15.60
CA ALA A 192 -3.38 9.81 -14.32
C ALA A 192 -2.39 8.66 -14.51
N ASP A 193 -2.62 7.78 -15.48
CA ASP A 193 -1.72 6.66 -15.76
C ASP A 193 -0.36 7.13 -16.29
N ARG A 194 -0.35 8.07 -17.26
CA ARG A 194 0.88 8.70 -17.76
C ARG A 194 1.67 9.37 -16.64
N MET A 195 0.97 10.10 -15.77
CA MET A 195 1.57 10.76 -14.61
C MET A 195 2.23 9.74 -13.68
N ILE A 196 1.53 8.67 -13.32
CA ILE A 196 2.07 7.65 -12.41
C ILE A 196 3.26 6.91 -13.03
N VAL A 197 3.27 6.65 -14.34
CA VAL A 197 4.45 6.11 -15.04
C VAL A 197 5.65 7.04 -14.86
N ALA A 198 5.48 8.35 -15.12
CA ALA A 198 6.56 9.33 -14.96
C ALA A 198 7.08 9.38 -13.52
N LEU A 199 6.20 9.35 -12.50
CA LEU A 199 6.63 9.33 -11.10
C LEU A 199 7.39 8.05 -10.73
N VAL A 200 6.97 6.89 -11.26
CA VAL A 200 7.69 5.64 -11.05
C VAL A 200 9.07 5.71 -11.69
N ASP A 201 9.19 6.29 -12.89
CA ASP A 201 10.47 6.43 -13.60
C ASP A 201 11.47 7.27 -12.82
N GLU A 202 11.04 8.42 -12.29
CA GLU A 202 11.86 9.28 -11.42
C GLU A 202 12.35 8.54 -10.16
N LEU A 203 11.45 7.78 -9.51
CA LEU A 203 11.80 7.04 -8.31
C LEU A 203 12.70 5.82 -8.60
N VAL A 204 12.53 5.16 -9.75
CA VAL A 204 13.43 4.12 -10.24
C VAL A 204 14.83 4.69 -10.46
N GLU A 205 14.93 5.86 -11.09
CA GLU A 205 16.22 6.53 -11.32
C GLU A 205 16.88 6.96 -10.01
N TYR A 206 16.10 7.46 -9.05
CA TYR A 206 16.59 7.74 -7.70
C TYR A 206 17.17 6.48 -7.04
N PHE A 207 16.45 5.36 -7.10
CA PHE A 207 16.95 4.12 -6.53
C PHE A 207 18.22 3.63 -7.24
N ARG A 208 18.36 3.85 -8.54
CA ARG A 208 19.54 3.45 -9.33
C ARG A 208 20.78 4.30 -9.00
N THR A 209 20.62 5.60 -8.84
CA THR A 209 21.74 6.56 -8.74
C THR A 209 22.17 6.87 -7.32
N THR A 210 21.29 6.71 -6.33
CA THR A 210 21.61 7.05 -4.94
C THR A 210 22.75 6.16 -4.43
N PRO A 211 23.87 6.70 -3.89
CA PRO A 211 24.95 5.89 -3.34
C PRO A 211 24.52 5.20 -2.03
N HIS A 212 25.14 4.07 -1.69
CA HIS A 212 24.94 3.45 -0.38
C HIS A 212 25.55 4.34 0.71
N PHE A 213 24.88 4.41 1.87
CA PHE A 213 25.47 5.11 3.00
C PHE A 213 26.57 4.23 3.62
N ASP A 214 27.77 4.79 3.74
CA ASP A 214 28.85 4.20 4.52
C ASP A 214 29.46 5.27 5.44
N LEU A 215 29.47 4.99 6.75
CA LEU A 215 29.96 5.94 7.75
C LEU A 215 31.41 6.34 7.51
N ALA A 216 32.27 5.41 7.06
CA ALA A 216 33.67 5.74 6.81
C ALA A 216 33.85 6.62 5.58
N GLU A 217 33.03 6.43 4.55
CA GLU A 217 33.06 7.24 3.33
C GLU A 217 32.49 8.65 3.54
N GLN A 218 31.42 8.78 4.34
CA GLN A 218 30.79 10.08 4.63
C GLN A 218 31.45 10.86 5.77
N ALA A 219 32.37 10.25 6.52
CA ALA A 219 33.08 10.94 7.58
C ALA A 219 34.03 12.05 7.06
N PRO A 220 34.27 13.10 7.86
CA PRO A 220 35.28 14.12 7.56
C PRO A 220 36.64 13.51 7.24
N ARG A 221 37.43 14.16 6.35
CA ARG A 221 38.72 13.64 5.86
C ARG A 221 39.68 13.22 6.99
N TRP A 222 39.67 13.93 8.12
CA TRP A 222 40.52 13.64 9.28
C TRP A 222 40.12 12.36 10.05
N LEU A 223 38.84 11.96 10.02
CA LEU A 223 38.32 10.73 10.65
C LEU A 223 38.34 9.53 9.71
N ARG A 224 38.27 9.76 8.40
CA ARG A 224 38.11 8.72 7.37
C ARG A 224 39.16 7.61 7.50
N GLY A 225 40.44 7.96 7.62
CA GLY A 225 41.51 6.97 7.74
C GLY A 225 41.46 6.14 9.04
N TRP A 226 41.01 6.73 10.14
CA TRP A 226 40.83 6.02 11.41
C TRP A 226 39.62 5.08 11.38
N LEU A 227 38.48 5.55 10.85
CA LEU A 227 37.25 4.77 10.71
C LEU A 227 37.42 3.60 9.73
N GLN A 228 38.15 3.81 8.62
CA GLN A 228 38.48 2.74 7.67
C GLN A 228 39.29 1.63 8.35
N ARG A 229 40.26 1.98 9.21
CA ARG A 229 41.06 1.00 9.96
C ARG A 229 40.24 0.21 10.99
N HIS A 230 39.19 0.81 11.57
CA HIS A 230 38.34 0.16 12.58
C HIS A 230 37.05 -0.47 12.01
N ARG A 231 36.94 -0.61 10.69
CA ARG A 231 35.75 -1.11 10.00
C ARG A 231 35.32 -2.53 10.45
N SER A 232 36.27 -3.34 10.88
CA SER A 232 36.05 -4.72 11.37
C SER A 232 35.51 -4.79 12.81
N HIS A 233 35.65 -3.72 13.60
CA HIS A 233 35.23 -3.71 15.00
C HIS A 233 33.70 -3.82 15.13
N ALA A 234 33.23 -4.61 16.10
CA ALA A 234 31.80 -4.80 16.34
C ALA A 234 31.09 -3.47 16.66
N SER A 235 31.73 -2.58 17.42
CA SER A 235 31.21 -1.25 17.75
C SER A 235 31.02 -0.37 16.52
N PHE A 236 31.97 -0.36 15.58
CA PHE A 236 31.84 0.36 14.32
C PHE A 236 30.68 -0.20 13.47
N ARG A 237 30.54 -1.53 13.38
CA ARG A 237 29.43 -2.16 12.64
C ARG A 237 28.06 -1.77 13.20
N VAL A 238 27.91 -1.76 14.53
CA VAL A 238 26.68 -1.31 15.20
C VAL A 238 26.42 0.16 14.93
N LEU A 239 27.43 1.03 15.11
CA LEU A 239 27.30 2.46 14.85
C LEU A 239 26.95 2.77 13.39
N ASN A 240 27.67 2.16 12.43
CA ASN A 240 27.39 2.29 11.00
C ASN A 240 25.97 1.83 10.68
N THR A 241 25.49 0.74 11.27
CA THR A 241 24.11 0.27 11.11
C THR A 241 23.10 1.27 11.64
N LEU A 242 23.32 1.84 12.82
CA LEU A 242 22.45 2.87 13.40
C LEU A 242 22.43 4.14 12.54
N CYS A 243 23.59 4.57 12.03
CA CYS A 243 23.69 5.70 11.11
C CYS A 243 22.94 5.43 9.79
N LYS A 244 23.08 4.24 9.20
CA LYS A 244 22.30 3.82 8.02
C LYS A 244 20.81 3.92 8.28
N ILE A 245 20.33 3.33 9.38
CA ILE A 245 18.92 3.40 9.77
C ILE A 245 18.47 4.86 9.92
N HIS A 246 19.27 5.69 10.60
CA HIS A 246 18.96 7.09 10.78
C HIS A 246 18.89 7.84 9.45
N VAL A 247 19.82 7.61 8.53
CA VAL A 247 19.85 8.29 7.22
C VAL A 247 18.70 7.86 6.33
N HIS A 248 18.32 6.57 6.32
CA HIS A 248 17.15 6.12 5.56
C HIS A 248 15.85 6.68 6.15
N LEU A 249 15.69 6.66 7.47
CA LEU A 249 14.45 7.12 8.11
C LEU A 249 14.34 8.66 8.16
N ASN A 250 15.46 9.35 8.33
CA ASN A 250 15.52 10.80 8.56
C ASN A 250 16.21 11.62 7.47
N GLY A 251 16.76 11.00 6.44
CA GLY A 251 17.42 11.67 5.33
C GLY A 251 16.49 12.55 4.52
N SER A 252 17.09 13.55 3.87
CA SER A 252 16.40 14.51 3.00
C SER A 252 16.40 14.11 1.53
N ALA A 253 17.26 13.18 1.10
CA ALA A 253 17.43 12.80 -0.31
C ALA A 253 16.10 12.28 -0.91
N LEU A 254 15.52 11.22 -0.32
CA LEU A 254 14.24 10.69 -0.75
C LEU A 254 13.11 11.73 -0.66
N LEU A 255 13.10 12.56 0.39
CA LEU A 255 12.09 13.63 0.50
C LEU A 255 12.22 14.68 -0.60
N THR A 256 13.44 15.00 -1.01
CA THR A 256 13.70 15.95 -2.09
C THR A 256 13.18 15.38 -3.40
N GLU A 257 13.40 14.09 -3.63
CA GLU A 257 12.84 13.39 -4.79
C GLU A 257 11.31 13.39 -4.80
N LEU A 258 10.69 13.10 -3.65
CA LEU A 258 9.23 13.16 -3.54
C LEU A 258 8.66 14.56 -3.73
N ARG A 259 9.41 15.62 -3.37
CA ARG A 259 8.99 17.00 -3.68
C ARG A 259 9.07 17.30 -5.17
N LYS A 260 10.05 16.74 -5.91
CA LYS A 260 10.06 16.83 -7.37
C LYS A 260 8.87 16.08 -7.96
N CYS A 261 8.60 14.86 -7.48
CA CYS A 261 7.38 14.11 -7.85
C CYS A 261 6.11 14.94 -7.61
N ARG A 262 6.03 15.66 -6.49
CA ARG A 262 4.92 16.58 -6.20
C ARG A 262 4.83 17.76 -7.18
N GLN A 263 5.96 18.29 -7.64
CA GLN A 263 5.98 19.34 -8.67
C GLN A 263 5.47 18.80 -10.01
N ILE A 264 5.89 17.60 -10.41
CA ILE A 264 5.36 16.93 -11.61
C ILE A 264 3.86 16.70 -11.45
N LEU A 265 3.40 16.19 -10.30
CA LEU A 265 1.97 16.07 -9.99
C LEU A 265 1.22 17.40 -10.12
N SER A 266 1.87 18.52 -9.78
CA SER A 266 1.19 19.82 -9.78
C SER A 266 0.79 20.30 -11.18
N THR A 267 1.40 19.76 -12.24
CA THR A 267 1.12 20.14 -13.63
C THR A 267 -0.13 19.48 -14.20
N MET A 268 -0.61 18.40 -13.58
CA MET A 268 -1.80 17.69 -14.03
C MET A 268 -3.06 18.39 -13.51
N GLU A 269 -4.03 18.59 -14.40
CA GLU A 269 -5.33 19.17 -14.08
C GLU A 269 -6.36 18.07 -13.74
N VAL A 270 -7.18 18.32 -12.73
CA VAL A 270 -8.27 17.42 -12.31
C VAL A 270 -9.56 18.20 -12.05
N ASP A 271 -10.68 17.60 -12.42
CA ASP A 271 -12.03 18.11 -12.17
C ASP A 271 -12.68 17.35 -11.01
N ARG A 272 -12.49 17.88 -9.81
CA ARG A 272 -13.05 17.32 -8.56
C ARG A 272 -14.53 17.65 -8.35
N LEU A 273 -15.15 18.46 -9.21
CA LEU A 273 -16.59 18.70 -9.17
C LEU A 273 -17.39 17.55 -9.80
N ARG A 274 -16.75 16.68 -10.58
CA ARG A 274 -17.36 15.42 -11.04
C ARG A 274 -17.67 14.57 -9.82
N LEU A 275 -18.95 14.37 -9.53
CA LEU A 275 -19.37 13.54 -8.41
C LEU A 275 -18.98 12.07 -8.65
N ARG A 276 -18.25 11.48 -7.70
CA ARG A 276 -17.85 10.08 -7.73
C ARG A 276 -18.11 9.44 -6.36
N PRO A 277 -18.89 8.35 -6.23
CA PRO A 277 -18.93 7.58 -4.98
C PRO A 277 -17.57 6.97 -4.68
N LEU A 278 -17.11 7.14 -3.44
CA LEU A 278 -15.95 6.43 -2.90
C LEU A 278 -16.30 4.98 -2.56
N VAL A 279 -15.70 4.05 -3.29
CA VAL A 279 -15.80 2.59 -3.10
C VAL A 279 -14.52 2.08 -2.44
N LYS A 280 -14.66 1.52 -1.23
CA LYS A 280 -13.54 0.92 -0.51
C LYS A 280 -13.39 -0.55 -0.89
N ILE A 281 -12.24 -0.92 -1.42
CA ILE A 281 -11.90 -2.31 -1.70
C ILE A 281 -11.35 -2.96 -0.43
N ILE A 282 -11.87 -4.14 -0.10
CA ILE A 282 -11.36 -5.05 0.90
C ILE A 282 -11.28 -6.47 0.31
N GLY A 283 -10.77 -7.43 1.07
CA GLY A 283 -10.80 -8.85 0.70
C GLY A 283 -9.47 -9.53 0.96
N GLU A 284 -9.13 -10.48 0.08
CA GLU A 284 -7.87 -11.23 0.15
C GLU A 284 -6.70 -10.37 -0.35
N PHE A 285 -5.50 -10.57 0.21
CA PHE A 285 -4.30 -9.78 -0.06
C PHE A 285 -3.99 -9.61 -1.56
N TRP A 286 -3.96 -10.69 -2.34
CA TRP A 286 -3.64 -10.63 -3.77
C TRP A 286 -4.83 -10.10 -4.59
N ALA A 287 -6.04 -10.61 -4.38
CA ALA A 287 -7.22 -10.22 -5.17
C ALA A 287 -7.62 -8.75 -5.00
N GLN A 288 -7.39 -8.18 -3.80
CA GLN A 288 -7.66 -6.77 -3.53
C GLN A 288 -6.57 -5.82 -4.07
N LEU A 289 -5.43 -6.34 -4.56
CA LEU A 289 -4.29 -5.55 -5.06
C LEU A 289 -4.05 -5.72 -6.56
N THR A 290 -4.29 -6.90 -7.11
CA THR A 290 -4.08 -7.16 -8.54
C THR A 290 -4.93 -6.21 -9.39
N GLU A 291 -4.39 -5.72 -10.50
CA GLU A 291 -5.12 -4.82 -11.42
C GLU A 291 -5.54 -5.55 -12.71
N GLY A 292 -5.27 -6.86 -12.80
CA GLY A 292 -5.48 -7.68 -14.00
C GLY A 292 -6.74 -8.55 -13.93
N ASP A 293 -6.77 -9.62 -14.71
CA ASP A 293 -7.93 -10.51 -14.82
C ASP A 293 -8.21 -11.29 -13.53
N GLY A 294 -7.21 -11.40 -12.64
CA GLY A 294 -7.36 -12.04 -11.32
C GLY A 294 -8.43 -11.45 -10.41
N ASN A 295 -8.87 -10.21 -10.67
CA ASN A 295 -10.06 -9.62 -10.06
C ASN A 295 -11.03 -9.02 -11.08
N PHE A 296 -11.00 -9.49 -12.33
CA PHE A 296 -11.81 -8.98 -13.43
C PHE A 296 -11.56 -7.51 -13.76
N ARG A 297 -10.32 -7.01 -13.57
CA ARG A 297 -9.97 -5.59 -13.78
C ARG A 297 -10.93 -4.64 -13.06
N MET A 298 -11.35 -5.01 -11.84
CA MET A 298 -12.45 -4.35 -11.14
C MET A 298 -12.20 -2.86 -10.90
N PHE A 299 -10.95 -2.45 -10.71
CA PHE A 299 -10.63 -1.04 -10.44
C PHE A 299 -10.93 -0.15 -11.64
N GLU A 300 -10.53 -0.59 -12.84
CA GLU A 300 -10.83 0.12 -14.09
C GLU A 300 -12.34 0.12 -14.36
N PHE A 301 -13.00 -1.02 -14.14
CA PHE A 301 -14.45 -1.13 -14.26
C PHE A 301 -15.17 -0.10 -13.36
N LEU A 302 -14.83 -0.03 -12.07
CA LEU A 302 -15.41 0.92 -11.13
C LEU A 302 -15.14 2.37 -11.52
N GLN A 303 -13.91 2.69 -11.97
CA GLN A 303 -13.56 4.05 -12.42
C GLN A 303 -14.37 4.45 -13.66
N ARG A 304 -14.49 3.55 -14.64
CA ARG A 304 -15.34 3.73 -15.83
C ARG A 304 -16.80 3.93 -15.45
N GLU A 305 -17.27 3.19 -14.44
CA GLU A 305 -18.62 3.29 -13.92
C GLU A 305 -18.88 4.54 -13.07
N GLY A 306 -17.91 5.43 -12.84
CA GLY A 306 -18.19 6.64 -12.06
C GLY A 306 -17.64 6.65 -10.64
N ALA A 307 -16.83 5.68 -10.19
CA ALA A 307 -16.40 5.60 -8.80
C ALA A 307 -14.96 6.09 -8.55
N GLU A 308 -14.71 6.62 -7.34
CA GLU A 308 -13.37 6.73 -6.76
C GLU A 308 -13.05 5.43 -6.03
N VAL A 309 -11.97 4.75 -6.41
CA VAL A 309 -11.60 3.46 -5.82
C VAL A 309 -10.53 3.67 -4.74
N ALA A 310 -10.77 3.15 -3.54
CA ALA A 310 -9.82 3.19 -2.43
C ALA A 310 -9.34 1.77 -2.09
N VAL A 311 -8.10 1.45 -2.42
CA VAL A 311 -7.47 0.14 -2.17
C VAL A 311 -6.75 0.14 -0.82
N GLU A 312 -6.56 -1.03 -0.19
CA GLU A 312 -5.71 -1.16 0.99
C GLU A 312 -4.23 -1.26 0.59
N PRO A 313 -3.33 -0.48 1.22
CA PRO A 313 -1.90 -0.59 0.95
C PRO A 313 -1.28 -1.85 1.58
N ILE A 314 -0.22 -2.38 0.99
CA ILE A 314 0.62 -3.46 1.55
C ILE A 314 1.13 -3.08 2.95
N SER A 315 1.41 -1.80 3.16
CA SER A 315 1.75 -1.23 4.47
C SER A 315 0.74 -1.55 5.56
N CYS A 316 -0.56 -1.64 5.25
CA CYS A 316 -1.58 -2.08 6.21
C CYS A 316 -1.40 -3.54 6.60
N TRP A 317 -1.04 -4.41 5.65
CA TRP A 317 -0.72 -5.80 5.92
C TRP A 317 0.53 -5.94 6.81
N LEU A 318 1.60 -5.19 6.55
CA LEU A 318 2.79 -5.16 7.42
C LEU A 318 2.45 -4.75 8.85
N LEU A 319 1.59 -3.74 9.02
CA LEU A 319 1.09 -3.34 10.34
C LEU A 319 0.23 -4.43 10.99
N TYR A 320 -0.55 -5.15 10.21
CA TYR A 320 -1.33 -6.29 10.69
C TYR A 320 -0.41 -7.42 11.19
N LEU A 321 0.68 -7.72 10.50
CA LEU A 321 1.67 -8.69 10.97
C LEU A 321 2.27 -8.32 12.32
N LEU A 322 2.64 -7.04 12.49
CA LEU A 322 3.12 -6.52 13.77
C LEU A 322 2.05 -6.61 14.86
N PHE A 323 0.79 -6.36 14.50
CA PHE A 323 -0.34 -6.52 15.42
C PHE A 323 -0.50 -7.97 15.89
N LEU A 324 -0.47 -8.95 14.97
CA LEU A 324 -0.51 -10.38 15.31
C LEU A 324 0.65 -10.81 16.20
N ALA A 325 1.86 -10.34 15.89
CA ALA A 325 3.05 -10.65 16.68
C ALA A 325 2.91 -10.14 18.12
N LYS A 326 2.36 -8.93 18.32
CA LYS A 326 2.05 -8.40 19.66
C LYS A 326 0.94 -9.16 20.36
N GLN A 327 -0.13 -9.53 19.65
CA GLN A 327 -1.24 -10.30 20.22
C GLN A 327 -0.74 -11.68 20.71
N ARG A 328 0.17 -12.32 19.97
CA ARG A 328 0.83 -13.57 20.39
C ARG A 328 1.63 -13.36 21.69
N LEU A 329 2.36 -12.26 21.82
CA LEU A 329 3.09 -11.93 23.05
C LEU A 329 2.16 -11.64 24.22
N ASP A 330 1.04 -10.95 23.99
CA ASP A 330 0.02 -10.69 25.01
C ASP A 330 -0.59 -12.01 25.52
N LEU A 331 -0.84 -12.97 24.62
CA LEU A 331 -1.29 -14.31 24.99
C LEU A 331 -0.22 -15.07 25.78
N GLN A 332 1.04 -15.05 25.33
CA GLN A 332 2.15 -15.66 26.06
C GLN A 332 2.32 -15.06 27.47
N LEU A 333 2.10 -13.76 27.62
CA LEU A 333 2.16 -13.10 28.93
C LEU A 333 1.04 -13.59 29.87
N ARG A 334 -0.16 -13.82 29.34
CA ARG A 334 -1.29 -14.40 30.09
C ARG A 334 -0.99 -15.85 30.51
N LEU A 335 -0.47 -16.66 29.60
CA LEU A 335 -0.10 -18.06 29.86
C LEU A 335 1.07 -18.19 30.84
N ALA A 336 2.06 -17.30 30.76
CA ALA A 336 3.16 -17.23 31.73
C ALA A 336 2.67 -16.96 33.17
N GLY A 337 1.47 -16.38 33.32
CA GLY A 337 0.75 -16.30 34.58
C GLY A 337 0.51 -17.66 35.25
N GLN A 338 0.22 -18.67 34.44
CA GLN A 338 -0.09 -20.04 34.87
C GLN A 338 1.16 -20.93 34.89
N GLU A 339 2.02 -20.85 33.87
CA GLU A 339 3.22 -21.71 33.73
C GLU A 339 4.37 -21.29 34.65
N HIS A 340 4.52 -19.98 34.90
CA HIS A 340 5.59 -19.42 35.72
C HIS A 340 5.00 -18.55 36.84
N PRO A 341 4.39 -19.18 37.86
CA PRO A 341 3.81 -18.48 39.00
C PRO A 341 4.87 -17.71 39.78
N TRP A 342 4.42 -16.69 40.53
CA TRP A 342 5.29 -15.85 41.36
C TRP A 342 5.98 -16.60 42.52
N SER A 343 5.68 -17.88 42.72
CA SER A 343 6.41 -18.77 43.62
C SER A 343 7.88 -18.97 43.21
N LYS A 344 8.23 -18.78 41.92
CA LYS A 344 9.61 -18.69 41.43
C LYS A 344 9.89 -17.28 40.89
N PRO A 345 10.06 -16.27 41.76
CA PRO A 345 9.96 -14.86 41.38
C PRO A 345 11.02 -14.41 40.35
N MET A 346 12.26 -14.90 40.47
CA MET A 346 13.33 -14.56 39.53
C MET A 346 13.06 -15.08 38.11
N GLU A 347 12.62 -16.32 37.99
CA GLU A 347 12.30 -16.96 36.70
C GLU A 347 11.06 -16.30 36.07
N ALA A 348 10.01 -16.13 36.88
CA ALA A 348 8.79 -15.41 36.57
C ALA A 348 9.06 -13.99 36.05
N PHE A 349 9.95 -13.24 36.70
CA PHE A 349 10.34 -11.89 36.29
C PHE A 349 11.12 -11.89 34.98
N ARG A 350 12.15 -12.74 34.84
CA ARG A 350 12.99 -12.79 33.62
C ARG A 350 12.17 -13.09 32.36
N ILE A 351 11.25 -14.06 32.45
CA ILE A 351 10.40 -14.44 31.31
C ILE A 351 9.43 -13.31 30.96
N ARG A 352 8.72 -12.75 31.94
CA ARG A 352 7.78 -11.63 31.73
C ARG A 352 8.49 -10.39 31.19
N ALA A 353 9.66 -10.03 31.75
CA ALA A 353 10.46 -8.91 31.30
C ALA A 353 10.90 -9.07 29.83
N LYS A 354 11.31 -10.28 29.41
CA LYS A 354 11.65 -10.58 28.01
C LYS A 354 10.46 -10.39 27.07
N ILE A 355 9.26 -10.86 27.46
CA ILE A 355 8.03 -10.69 26.67
C ILE A 355 7.65 -9.21 26.56
N VAL A 356 7.64 -8.49 27.68
CA VAL A 356 7.31 -7.06 27.74
C VAL A 356 8.31 -6.23 26.93
N TRP A 357 9.61 -6.52 27.02
CA TRP A 357 10.66 -5.89 26.22
C TRP A 357 10.41 -6.10 24.71
N LYS A 358 10.16 -7.34 24.29
CA LYS A 358 9.88 -7.66 22.88
C LYS A 358 8.61 -6.98 22.37
N ARG A 359 7.56 -6.89 23.21
CA ARG A 359 6.33 -6.16 22.91
C ARG A 359 6.57 -4.65 22.78
N GLY A 360 7.43 -4.10 23.65
CA GLY A 360 7.88 -2.71 23.58
C GLY A 360 8.61 -2.41 22.27
N LEU A 361 9.54 -3.30 21.87
CA LEU A 361 10.25 -3.20 20.59
C LEU A 361 9.29 -3.18 19.39
N PHE A 362 8.33 -4.11 19.32
CA PHE A 362 7.34 -4.11 18.23
C PHE A 362 6.45 -2.86 18.22
N SER A 363 6.13 -2.31 19.39
CA SER A 363 5.36 -1.07 19.49
C SER A 363 6.17 0.14 19.01
N ALA A 364 7.47 0.19 19.31
CA ALA A 364 8.38 1.19 18.77
C ALA A 364 8.54 1.07 17.25
N THR A 365 8.70 -0.15 16.73
CA THR A 365 8.75 -0.42 15.28
C THR A 365 7.48 0.06 14.58
N GLU A 366 6.30 -0.26 15.11
CA GLU A 366 5.02 0.22 14.56
C GLU A 366 4.97 1.76 14.53
N TYR A 367 5.37 2.42 15.62
CA TYR A 367 5.38 3.88 15.69
C TYR A 367 6.34 4.51 14.65
N ILE A 368 7.56 3.99 14.57
CA ILE A 368 8.58 4.44 13.60
C ILE A 368 8.07 4.25 12.18
N TYR A 369 7.50 3.08 11.87
CA TYR A 369 6.96 2.77 10.54
C TYR A 369 5.83 3.73 10.15
N LYS A 370 4.83 3.92 11.02
CA LYS A 370 3.71 4.85 10.76
C LYS A 370 4.19 6.29 10.58
N ARG A 371 5.13 6.73 11.41
CA ARG A 371 5.74 8.07 11.30
C ARG A 371 6.47 8.23 9.97
N HIS A 372 7.22 7.21 9.56
CA HIS A 372 7.97 7.23 8.32
C HIS A 372 7.03 7.22 7.10
N TYR A 373 6.03 6.35 7.07
CA TYR A 373 4.99 6.34 6.03
C TYR A 373 4.33 7.72 5.89
N LYS A 374 3.87 8.31 7.01
CA LYS A 374 3.25 9.64 7.01
C LYS A 374 4.22 10.70 6.48
N ARG A 375 5.49 10.65 6.88
CA ARG A 375 6.51 11.59 6.41
C ARG A 375 6.69 11.53 4.88
N LEU A 376 6.70 10.34 4.29
CA LEU A 376 6.79 10.19 2.83
C LEU A 376 5.50 10.67 2.14
N ALA A 377 4.33 10.31 2.67
CA ALA A 377 3.04 10.78 2.18
C ALA A 377 2.93 12.32 2.20
N SER A 378 3.42 12.97 3.27
CA SER A 378 3.45 14.43 3.39
C SER A 378 4.39 15.09 2.39
N ALA A 379 5.49 14.44 2.00
CA ALA A 379 6.36 14.95 0.95
C ALA A 379 5.68 14.98 -0.42
N LEU A 380 4.78 14.02 -0.68
CA LEU A 380 3.89 13.99 -1.85
C LEU A 380 2.65 14.89 -1.72
N GLY A 381 2.47 15.61 -0.61
CA GLY A 381 1.39 16.58 -0.42
C GLY A 381 0.20 16.11 0.42
N ASP A 382 0.29 14.98 1.13
CA ASP A 382 -0.80 14.42 1.97
C ASP A 382 -2.12 14.17 1.18
N ILE A 383 -2.01 13.82 -0.10
CA ILE A 383 -3.15 13.51 -0.98
C ILE A 383 -3.65 12.08 -0.73
N THR A 384 -2.74 11.19 -0.33
CA THR A 384 -3.01 9.76 -0.15
C THR A 384 -3.79 9.43 1.12
N THR A 385 -4.48 8.31 1.11
CA THR A 385 -5.26 7.76 2.22
C THR A 385 -4.35 7.35 3.39
N PRO A 386 -4.69 7.69 4.64
CA PRO A 386 -3.92 7.25 5.80
C PRO A 386 -4.09 5.74 6.07
N LEU A 387 -3.07 5.13 6.68
CA LEU A 387 -3.08 3.72 7.05
C LEU A 387 -4.21 3.36 8.04
N SER A 388 -4.78 2.17 7.85
CA SER A 388 -5.89 1.66 8.64
C SER A 388 -5.47 1.25 10.07
N PRO A 389 -6.24 1.63 11.11
CA PRO A 389 -5.85 1.40 12.50
C PRO A 389 -6.13 -0.04 12.95
N GLN A 390 -5.13 -0.92 12.81
CA GLN A 390 -5.22 -2.37 13.11
C GLN A 390 -5.89 -2.72 14.45
N LYS A 391 -5.50 -2.05 15.54
CA LYS A 391 -6.09 -2.30 16.88
C LYS A 391 -7.59 -1.96 16.92
N LYS A 392 -8.01 -0.88 16.24
CA LYS A 392 -9.42 -0.47 16.18
C LYS A 392 -10.21 -1.43 15.30
N LEU A 393 -9.66 -1.85 14.16
CA LEU A 393 -10.28 -2.87 13.30
C LEU A 393 -10.52 -4.18 14.07
N ALA A 394 -9.51 -4.67 14.78
CA ALA A 394 -9.63 -5.88 15.59
C ALA A 394 -10.67 -5.75 16.71
N ALA A 395 -10.75 -4.59 17.36
CA ALA A 395 -11.75 -4.33 18.40
C ALA A 395 -13.19 -4.28 17.86
N LEU A 396 -13.39 -3.70 16.66
CA LEU A 396 -14.69 -3.65 15.98
C LEU A 396 -15.11 -5.05 15.49
N ALA A 397 -14.15 -5.86 15.04
CA ALA A 397 -14.43 -7.22 14.57
C ALA A 397 -14.70 -8.21 15.71
N ALA A 398 -14.05 -8.05 16.87
CA ALA A 398 -14.05 -9.05 17.95
C ALA A 398 -15.44 -9.55 18.40
N PRO A 399 -16.51 -8.73 18.46
CA PRO A 399 -17.86 -9.23 18.82
C PRO A 399 -18.48 -10.15 17.76
N HIS A 400 -18.03 -10.07 16.51
CA HIS A 400 -18.63 -10.75 15.37
C HIS A 400 -17.75 -11.85 14.79
N TYR A 401 -16.42 -11.69 14.91
CA TYR A 401 -15.43 -12.59 14.36
C TYR A 401 -14.22 -12.63 15.29
N SER A 402 -13.87 -13.83 15.77
CA SER A 402 -12.74 -13.99 16.67
C SER A 402 -11.42 -13.63 16.00
N THR A 403 -10.68 -12.69 16.60
CA THR A 403 -9.34 -12.30 16.14
C THR A 403 -8.29 -13.41 16.26
N PHE A 404 -8.63 -14.53 16.92
CA PHE A 404 -7.77 -15.72 17.04
C PHE A 404 -7.96 -16.72 15.90
N LEU A 405 -8.98 -16.56 15.05
CA LEU A 405 -9.12 -17.33 13.81
C LEU A 405 -8.08 -16.81 12.80
N ARG A 406 -6.93 -17.49 12.77
CA ARG A 406 -5.76 -17.14 11.95
C ARG A 406 -5.81 -17.78 10.56
N GLY A 407 -4.91 -17.37 9.69
CA GLY A 407 -4.77 -17.92 8.33
C GLY A 407 -5.15 -16.94 7.22
N GLY A 408 -5.61 -15.74 7.54
CA GLY A 408 -5.89 -14.71 6.55
C GLY A 408 -6.48 -13.47 7.20
N GLU A 409 -7.13 -12.66 6.37
CA GLU A 409 -7.65 -11.35 6.77
C GLU A 409 -9.11 -11.36 7.24
N GLY A 410 -9.71 -12.52 7.53
CA GLY A 410 -11.16 -12.63 7.80
C GLY A 410 -11.71 -11.62 8.82
N HIS A 411 -11.13 -11.56 10.03
CA HIS A 411 -11.55 -10.54 11.01
C HIS A 411 -11.25 -9.09 10.56
N LEU A 412 -10.22 -8.86 9.73
CA LEU A 412 -9.95 -7.54 9.17
C LEU A 412 -11.00 -7.16 8.14
N GLU A 413 -11.47 -8.08 7.30
CA GLU A 413 -12.55 -7.80 6.34
C GLU A 413 -13.82 -7.34 7.07
N VAL A 414 -14.20 -8.06 8.13
CA VAL A 414 -15.31 -7.68 9.02
C VAL A 414 -15.06 -6.32 9.68
N GLY A 415 -13.90 -6.14 10.30
CA GLY A 415 -13.55 -4.90 11.00
C GLY A 415 -13.43 -3.69 10.06
N LYS A 416 -12.92 -3.87 8.83
CA LYS A 416 -12.80 -2.83 7.81
C LYS A 416 -14.20 -2.41 7.36
N ASN A 417 -15.11 -3.34 7.06
CA ASN A 417 -16.47 -2.99 6.65
C ASN A 417 -17.18 -2.14 7.73
N ILE A 418 -17.17 -2.59 8.98
CA ILE A 418 -17.73 -1.83 10.12
C ILE A 418 -17.04 -0.47 10.24
N TYR A 419 -15.71 -0.42 10.18
CA TYR A 419 -14.95 0.81 10.36
C TYR A 419 -15.24 1.86 9.29
N TYR A 420 -15.23 1.46 8.02
CA TYR A 420 -15.38 2.38 6.89
C TYR A 420 -16.82 2.90 6.78
N THR A 421 -17.81 2.05 7.07
CA THR A 421 -19.23 2.42 7.11
C THR A 421 -19.52 3.32 8.32
N ALA A 422 -19.24 2.86 9.55
CA ALA A 422 -19.57 3.60 10.77
C ALA A 422 -18.80 4.91 10.92
N SER A 423 -17.59 5.01 10.34
CA SER A 423 -16.79 6.25 10.37
C SER A 423 -17.07 7.17 9.17
N ARG A 424 -18.08 6.88 8.33
CA ARG A 424 -18.42 7.66 7.13
C ARG A 424 -17.19 7.92 6.23
N LYS A 425 -16.49 6.84 5.88
CA LYS A 425 -15.25 6.91 5.08
C LYS A 425 -15.39 6.37 3.66
N CYS A 426 -16.48 5.67 3.34
CA CYS A 426 -16.85 5.26 1.99
C CYS A 426 -18.37 5.18 1.86
N HIS A 427 -18.87 5.24 0.62
CA HIS A 427 -20.29 5.01 0.34
C HIS A 427 -20.57 3.51 0.22
N MET A 428 -19.60 2.75 -0.28
CA MET A 428 -19.71 1.32 -0.52
C MET A 428 -18.42 0.60 -0.15
N VAL A 429 -18.56 -0.59 0.42
CA VAL A 429 -17.47 -1.54 0.62
C VAL A 429 -17.63 -2.69 -0.36
N LEU A 430 -16.59 -2.94 -1.16
CA LEU A 430 -16.53 -4.05 -2.10
C LEU A 430 -15.47 -5.05 -1.65
N ALA A 431 -15.88 -6.27 -1.32
CA ALA A 431 -14.98 -7.36 -1.04
C ALA A 431 -14.62 -8.11 -2.34
N LEU A 432 -13.33 -8.09 -2.70
CA LEU A 432 -12.76 -8.90 -3.78
C LEU A 432 -12.00 -10.07 -3.16
N LYS A 433 -12.54 -11.26 -3.33
CA LYS A 433 -12.00 -12.48 -2.73
C LYS A 433 -11.85 -13.53 -3.82
N PRO A 434 -10.75 -14.29 -3.86
CA PRO A 434 -10.63 -15.33 -4.85
C PRO A 434 -11.47 -16.55 -4.51
N PHE A 435 -11.85 -17.30 -5.54
CA PHE A 435 -12.41 -18.63 -5.38
C PHE A 435 -11.52 -19.47 -4.45
N GLY A 436 -12.15 -20.20 -3.52
CA GLY A 436 -11.45 -21.06 -2.57
C GLY A 436 -10.75 -20.34 -1.40
N CYS A 437 -10.94 -19.02 -1.24
CA CYS A 437 -10.42 -18.25 -0.11
C CYS A 437 -11.21 -18.53 1.19
N LEU A 438 -10.73 -19.49 1.98
CA LEU A 438 -11.43 -19.93 3.19
C LEU A 438 -11.63 -18.81 4.26
N PRO A 439 -10.65 -17.94 4.55
CA PRO A 439 -10.84 -16.86 5.51
C PRO A 439 -11.90 -15.83 5.06
N SER A 440 -11.91 -15.46 3.76
CA SER A 440 -12.87 -14.51 3.22
C SER A 440 -14.29 -15.09 3.14
N THR A 441 -14.42 -16.38 2.83
CA THR A 441 -15.73 -17.07 2.87
C THR A 441 -16.31 -17.08 4.28
N GLN A 442 -15.48 -17.28 5.31
CA GLN A 442 -15.94 -17.20 6.70
C GLN A 442 -16.33 -15.77 7.09
N SER A 443 -15.59 -14.74 6.67
CA SER A 443 -15.98 -13.36 6.95
C SER A 443 -17.29 -12.98 6.27
N ASP A 444 -17.54 -13.43 5.06
CA ASP A 444 -18.78 -13.12 4.34
C ASP A 444 -20.04 -13.65 5.01
N ALA A 445 -19.96 -14.85 5.61
CA ALA A 445 -21.05 -15.37 6.43
C ALA A 445 -21.40 -14.40 7.58
N VAL A 446 -20.38 -13.76 8.16
CA VAL A 446 -20.57 -12.72 9.18
C VAL A 446 -21.06 -11.41 8.56
N GLN A 447 -20.56 -11.02 7.39
CA GLN A 447 -20.97 -9.79 6.69
C GLN A 447 -22.47 -9.82 6.35
N ALA A 448 -23.02 -10.97 5.95
CA ALA A 448 -24.45 -11.11 5.66
C ALA A 448 -25.31 -10.67 6.86
N SER A 449 -24.95 -11.10 8.07
CA SER A 449 -25.64 -10.69 9.30
C SER A 449 -25.39 -9.22 9.66
N LEU A 450 -24.22 -8.68 9.31
CA LEU A 450 -23.92 -7.26 9.54
C LEU A 450 -24.75 -6.35 8.64
N VAL A 451 -24.84 -6.67 7.35
CA VAL A 451 -25.63 -5.89 6.37
C VAL A 451 -27.11 -5.90 6.75
N GLU A 452 -27.65 -7.05 7.16
CA GLU A 452 -29.04 -7.15 7.62
C GLU A 452 -29.33 -6.22 8.81
N ARG A 453 -28.37 -6.04 9.72
CA ARG A 453 -28.52 -5.23 10.93
C ARG A 453 -28.17 -3.75 10.74
N ASN A 454 -27.53 -3.38 9.63
CA ASN A 454 -27.05 -2.03 9.36
C ASN A 454 -27.47 -1.63 7.94
N PRO A 455 -28.71 -1.14 7.74
CA PRO A 455 -29.25 -0.84 6.41
C PRO A 455 -28.47 0.22 5.62
N GLU A 456 -27.67 1.06 6.30
CA GLU A 456 -26.77 2.02 5.67
C GLU A 456 -25.50 1.41 5.06
N MET A 457 -25.23 0.13 5.35
CA MET A 457 -24.04 -0.58 4.90
C MET A 457 -24.23 -1.11 3.48
N ILE A 458 -23.78 -0.35 2.49
CA ILE A 458 -23.73 -0.81 1.10
C ILE A 458 -22.51 -1.72 0.93
N PHE A 459 -22.74 -3.02 0.97
CA PHE A 459 -21.69 -4.05 0.87
C PHE A 459 -21.97 -5.01 -0.28
N ALA A 460 -20.96 -5.25 -1.10
CA ALA A 460 -20.98 -6.31 -2.10
C ALA A 460 -19.77 -7.21 -1.91
N SER A 461 -19.99 -8.52 -2.01
CA SER A 461 -18.91 -9.51 -2.04
C SER A 461 -18.89 -10.23 -3.38
N ILE A 462 -17.72 -10.18 -4.02
CA ILE A 462 -17.46 -10.75 -5.34
C ILE A 462 -16.37 -11.79 -5.20
N GLU A 463 -16.73 -13.01 -5.57
CA GLU A 463 -15.80 -14.11 -5.71
C GLU A 463 -15.13 -14.01 -7.09
N THR A 464 -13.82 -13.90 -7.11
CA THR A 464 -13.01 -13.80 -8.32
C THR A 464 -12.53 -15.19 -8.70
N ALA A 465 -13.04 -15.67 -9.83
CA ALA A 465 -12.53 -16.82 -10.55
C ALA A 465 -11.78 -16.32 -11.81
N GLY A 466 -11.22 -17.21 -12.62
CA GLY A 466 -10.72 -16.82 -13.94
C GLY A 466 -11.82 -16.64 -15.00
N ASP A 467 -13.07 -16.88 -14.62
CA ASP A 467 -14.29 -16.76 -15.42
C ASP A 467 -15.42 -16.10 -14.62
N GLY A 468 -16.50 -15.68 -15.29
CA GLY A 468 -17.68 -15.10 -14.62
C GLY A 468 -17.66 -13.58 -14.44
N GLU A 469 -16.81 -12.85 -15.17
CA GLU A 469 -16.71 -11.38 -15.15
C GLU A 469 -18.08 -10.67 -15.31
N ILE A 470 -18.95 -11.18 -16.19
CA ILE A 470 -20.28 -10.61 -16.43
C ILE A 470 -21.16 -10.67 -15.16
N HIS A 471 -21.10 -11.78 -14.42
CA HIS A 471 -21.82 -11.93 -13.16
C HIS A 471 -21.22 -11.03 -12.07
N ALA A 472 -19.89 -10.86 -12.06
CA ALA A 472 -19.24 -9.94 -11.14
C ALA A 472 -19.67 -8.48 -11.41
N TYR A 473 -19.60 -8.04 -12.67
CA TYR A 473 -19.94 -6.67 -13.06
C TYR A 473 -21.39 -6.32 -12.78
N SER A 474 -22.34 -7.20 -13.12
CA SER A 474 -23.76 -6.95 -12.87
C SER A 474 -24.08 -6.79 -11.37
N ARG A 475 -23.50 -7.64 -10.51
CA ARG A 475 -23.66 -7.54 -9.05
C ARG A 475 -23.04 -6.26 -8.48
N VAL A 476 -21.87 -5.86 -8.98
CA VAL A 476 -21.21 -4.62 -8.57
C VAL A 476 -22.00 -3.41 -9.03
N GLN A 477 -22.51 -3.39 -10.27
CA GLN A 477 -23.32 -2.29 -10.79
C GLN A 477 -24.57 -2.04 -9.94
N MET A 478 -25.25 -3.10 -9.50
CA MET A 478 -26.42 -2.98 -8.64
C MET A 478 -26.09 -2.26 -7.33
N ALA A 479 -25.07 -2.72 -6.59
CA ALA A 479 -24.67 -2.08 -5.34
C ALA A 479 -24.05 -0.68 -5.55
N LEU A 480 -23.38 -0.47 -6.69
CA LEU A 480 -22.81 0.83 -7.04
C LEU A 480 -23.91 1.86 -7.35
N ALA A 481 -25.07 1.44 -7.87
CA ALA A 481 -26.19 2.35 -8.09
C ALA A 481 -26.66 3.00 -6.77
N ASP A 482 -26.81 2.21 -5.71
CA ASP A 482 -27.14 2.70 -4.36
C ASP A 482 -26.05 3.65 -3.84
N ALA A 483 -24.78 3.32 -4.08
CA ALA A 483 -23.65 4.15 -3.68
C ALA A 483 -23.61 5.50 -4.42
N LYS A 484 -23.92 5.50 -5.73
CA LYS A 484 -24.05 6.73 -6.54
C LYS A 484 -25.16 7.61 -6.01
N GLU A 485 -26.30 7.04 -5.68
CA GLU A 485 -27.42 7.78 -5.11
C GLU A 485 -27.08 8.37 -3.73
N SER A 486 -26.42 7.59 -2.87
CA SER A 486 -25.91 8.08 -1.58
C SER A 486 -24.94 9.26 -1.75
N ALA A 487 -24.00 9.16 -2.69
CA ALA A 487 -23.05 10.23 -2.99
C ALA A 487 -23.75 11.49 -3.55
N ARG A 488 -24.79 11.31 -4.37
CA ARG A 488 -25.59 12.42 -4.93
C ARG A 488 -26.33 13.18 -3.83
N GLN A 489 -27.00 12.47 -2.93
CA GLN A 489 -27.70 13.07 -1.80
C GLN A 489 -26.75 13.85 -0.88
N GLU A 490 -25.57 13.28 -0.59
CA GLU A 490 -24.53 13.97 0.17
C GLU A 490 -24.07 15.25 -0.52
N PHE A 491 -23.74 15.18 -1.81
CA PHE A 491 -23.24 16.32 -2.58
C PHE A 491 -24.28 17.44 -2.68
N GLU A 492 -25.55 17.10 -2.94
CA GLU A 492 -26.64 18.07 -2.98
C GLU A 492 -26.89 18.73 -1.63
N THR A 493 -26.82 17.97 -0.54
CA THR A 493 -26.95 18.50 0.83
C THR A 493 -25.85 19.52 1.11
N VAL A 494 -24.60 19.18 0.75
CA VAL A 494 -23.45 20.07 0.91
C VAL A 494 -23.58 21.32 0.02
N LEU A 495 -23.95 21.16 -1.25
CA LEU A 495 -24.17 22.27 -2.18
C LEU A 495 -25.26 23.24 -1.66
N ARG A 496 -26.41 22.72 -1.22
CA ARG A 496 -27.47 23.55 -0.61
C ARG A 496 -26.99 24.29 0.64
N SER A 497 -26.23 23.61 1.50
CA SER A 497 -25.66 24.22 2.72
C SER A 497 -24.62 25.30 2.42
N SER A 498 -23.99 25.27 1.24
CA SER A 498 -23.00 26.24 0.82
C SER A 498 -23.60 27.57 0.34
N GLN A 499 -24.89 27.57 -0.04
CA GLN A 499 -25.58 28.70 -0.67
C GLN A 499 -24.90 29.20 -1.96
N LEU A 500 -24.12 28.35 -2.63
CA LEU A 500 -23.46 28.62 -3.90
C LEU A 500 -24.09 27.77 -5.01
N THR A 501 -24.04 28.26 -6.25
CA THR A 501 -24.36 27.44 -7.42
C THR A 501 -23.10 26.79 -7.99
N ILE A 502 -23.27 25.71 -8.77
CA ILE A 502 -22.14 25.02 -9.41
C ILE A 502 -21.43 25.96 -10.40
N GLU A 503 -22.18 26.83 -11.08
CA GLU A 503 -21.67 27.80 -12.04
C GLU A 503 -20.75 28.82 -11.35
N GLN A 504 -21.16 29.36 -10.20
CA GLN A 504 -20.34 30.28 -9.39
C GLN A 504 -19.03 29.61 -8.94
N ILE A 505 -19.10 28.34 -8.57
CA ILE A 505 -17.92 27.55 -8.19
C ILE A 505 -17.00 27.36 -9.40
N ARG A 506 -17.55 27.04 -10.57
CA ARG A 506 -16.77 26.86 -11.82
C ARG A 506 -16.08 28.15 -12.26
N GLU A 507 -16.76 29.28 -12.20
CA GLU A 507 -16.18 30.59 -12.50
C GLU A 507 -15.00 30.89 -11.58
N PHE A 508 -15.17 30.67 -10.27
CA PHE A 508 -14.08 30.84 -9.30
C PHE A 508 -12.89 29.91 -9.56
N LEU A 509 -13.15 28.64 -9.93
CA LEU A 509 -12.09 27.68 -10.25
C LEU A 509 -11.31 28.04 -11.52
N ALA A 510 -11.95 28.69 -12.49
CA ALA A 510 -11.28 29.14 -13.72
C ALA A 510 -10.13 30.11 -13.40
N GLU A 511 -10.33 31.01 -12.43
CA GLU A 511 -9.37 31.99 -11.97
C GLU A 511 -8.31 31.42 -11.00
N GLN A 512 -8.48 30.17 -10.53
CA GLN A 512 -7.66 29.56 -9.47
C GLN A 512 -6.98 28.25 -9.93
N PRO A 513 -5.87 28.32 -10.71
CA PRO A 513 -5.16 27.13 -11.19
C PRO A 513 -4.71 26.17 -10.09
N GLU A 514 -4.36 26.69 -8.91
CA GLU A 514 -3.94 25.88 -7.75
C GLU A 514 -5.00 24.84 -7.35
N LEU A 515 -6.28 25.21 -7.38
CA LEU A 515 -7.39 24.34 -6.97
C LEU A 515 -7.67 23.21 -7.97
N ARG A 516 -7.32 23.45 -9.24
CA ARG A 516 -7.45 22.48 -10.33
C ARG A 516 -6.25 21.54 -10.43
N SER A 517 -5.16 21.84 -9.73
CA SER A 517 -3.98 20.99 -9.67
C SER A 517 -4.25 19.64 -9.00
N ALA A 518 -3.71 18.56 -9.55
CA ALA A 518 -3.71 17.24 -8.92
C ALA A 518 -2.97 17.23 -7.56
N SER A 519 -2.02 18.14 -7.36
CA SER A 519 -1.29 18.30 -6.10
C SER A 519 -2.07 18.99 -4.97
N TYR A 520 -3.26 19.53 -5.27
CA TYR A 520 -4.13 20.17 -4.29
C TYR A 520 -4.66 19.15 -3.27
N ARG A 521 -4.49 19.47 -1.99
CA ARG A 521 -4.97 18.65 -0.88
C ARG A 521 -6.40 19.04 -0.52
N VAL A 522 -7.35 18.15 -0.79
CA VAL A 522 -8.73 18.29 -0.33
C VAL A 522 -8.81 18.01 1.16
N SER A 523 -9.34 18.96 1.94
CA SER A 523 -9.50 18.76 3.38
C SER A 523 -10.73 17.89 3.68
N ARG A 524 -10.60 16.95 4.62
CA ARG A 524 -11.67 16.01 4.99
C ARG A 524 -12.47 16.55 6.16
N ARG A 525 -13.80 16.65 6.01
CA ARG A 525 -14.75 16.99 7.08
C ARG A 525 -15.40 15.73 7.63
N ASP A 526 -15.69 15.75 8.93
CA ASP A 526 -16.43 14.67 9.57
C ASP A 526 -17.85 14.59 9.01
N GLY A 527 -18.29 13.37 8.71
CA GLY A 527 -19.60 13.11 8.12
C GLY A 527 -19.70 13.30 6.60
N VAL A 528 -18.64 13.77 5.92
CA VAL A 528 -18.62 13.96 4.45
C VAL A 528 -17.66 12.96 3.80
N ILE A 529 -18.19 12.10 2.94
CA ILE A 529 -17.54 10.94 2.38
C ILE A 529 -16.85 11.26 1.05
N SER A 530 -17.55 11.85 0.08
CA SER A 530 -17.04 12.06 -1.28
C SER A 530 -15.94 13.13 -1.32
N THR A 531 -14.95 12.93 -2.18
CA THR A 531 -13.91 13.94 -2.41
C THR A 531 -14.52 15.21 -3.03
N SER A 532 -15.53 15.06 -3.89
CA SER A 532 -16.23 16.18 -4.53
C SER A 532 -16.96 17.09 -3.52
N ALA A 533 -17.71 16.53 -2.56
CA ALA A 533 -18.39 17.34 -1.55
C ALA A 533 -17.40 18.01 -0.58
N ASN A 534 -16.33 17.31 -0.20
CA ASN A 534 -15.26 17.91 0.60
C ASN A 534 -14.53 19.05 -0.16
N PHE A 535 -14.30 18.88 -1.46
CA PHE A 535 -13.69 19.90 -2.31
C PHE A 535 -14.59 21.13 -2.46
N LEU A 536 -15.91 20.94 -2.59
CA LEU A 536 -16.87 22.04 -2.59
C LEU A 536 -16.78 22.88 -1.32
N LEU A 537 -16.67 22.25 -0.15
CA LEU A 537 -16.49 22.94 1.12
C LEU A 537 -15.18 23.72 1.20
N ASP A 538 -14.08 23.17 0.67
CA ASP A 538 -12.80 23.90 0.54
C ASP A 538 -12.95 25.16 -0.33
N VAL A 539 -13.58 25.03 -1.50
CA VAL A 539 -13.78 26.15 -2.41
C VAL A 539 -14.63 27.23 -1.75
N ARG A 540 -15.72 26.85 -1.06
CA ARG A 540 -16.55 27.78 -0.29
C ARG A 540 -15.74 28.56 0.74
N GLU A 541 -14.91 27.88 1.54
CA GLU A 541 -14.07 28.54 2.55
C GLU A 541 -13.06 29.51 1.91
N LYS A 542 -12.47 29.15 0.77
CA LYS A 542 -11.61 30.07 0.01
C LYS A 542 -12.37 31.28 -0.53
N MET A 543 -13.54 31.08 -1.14
CA MET A 543 -14.39 32.18 -1.63
C MET A 543 -14.81 33.14 -0.50
N GLN A 544 -15.14 32.60 0.67
CA GLN A 544 -15.49 33.41 1.85
C GLN A 544 -14.29 34.21 2.35
N SER A 545 -13.11 33.59 2.47
CA SER A 545 -11.91 34.29 2.95
C SER A 545 -11.46 35.41 2.01
N GLU A 546 -11.56 35.22 0.68
CA GLU A 546 -11.27 36.27 -0.30
C GLU A 546 -12.28 37.44 -0.23
N ARG A 547 -13.57 37.16 -0.04
CA ARG A 547 -14.59 38.20 0.17
C ARG A 547 -14.29 39.02 1.43
N THR A 548 -14.01 38.36 2.56
CA THR A 548 -13.66 39.05 3.81
C THR A 548 -12.38 39.88 3.66
N ALA A 549 -11.38 39.39 2.94
CA ALA A 549 -10.15 40.14 2.67
C ALA A 549 -10.42 41.41 1.84
N ARG A 550 -11.25 41.31 0.79
CA ARG A 550 -11.66 42.46 -0.04
C ARG A 550 -12.45 43.50 0.77
N ASP A 551 -13.39 43.04 1.61
CA ASP A 551 -14.18 43.94 2.47
C ASP A 551 -13.30 44.66 3.50
N THR A 552 -12.35 43.95 4.12
CA THR A 552 -11.40 44.54 5.08
C THR A 552 -10.48 45.57 4.41
N PHE A 553 -10.07 45.31 3.16
CA PHE A 553 -9.25 46.24 2.38
C PHE A 553 -10.04 47.49 1.98
N SER A 554 -11.30 47.33 1.57
CA SER A 554 -12.24 48.42 1.26
C SER A 554 -12.51 49.32 2.49
N VAL A 555 -12.69 48.72 3.68
CA VAL A 555 -12.87 49.46 4.94
C VAL A 555 -11.61 50.26 5.31
N ARG A 556 -10.40 49.70 5.14
CA ARG A 556 -9.13 50.42 5.36
C ARG A 556 -8.89 51.57 4.37
N GLN A 557 -9.31 51.42 3.11
CA GLN A 557 -9.23 52.51 2.13
C GLN A 557 -10.23 53.63 2.46
N ARG A 558 -11.44 53.30 2.92
CA ARG A 558 -12.43 54.31 3.34
C ARG A 558 -12.02 55.05 4.62
N SER A 559 -11.34 54.39 5.56
CA SER A 559 -10.84 55.03 6.78
C SER A 559 -9.62 55.94 6.53
N SER A 560 -8.83 55.67 5.49
CA SER A 560 -7.68 56.51 5.10
C SER A 560 -8.08 57.71 4.22
N SER A 561 -9.19 57.63 3.48
CA SER A 561 -9.78 58.78 2.76
C SER A 561 -10.63 59.71 3.65
N GLY A 562 -10.78 59.41 4.94
CA GLY A 562 -11.62 60.16 5.89
C GLY A 562 -10.90 61.27 6.68
N LEU A 563 -9.57 61.43 6.53
CA LEU A 563 -8.85 62.57 7.11
C LEU A 563 -9.13 63.83 6.27
N ARG A 564 -10.24 64.51 6.58
CA ARG A 564 -10.44 65.90 6.18
C ARG A 564 -9.40 66.76 6.90
N ILE A 565 -8.50 67.35 6.13
CA ILE A 565 -7.61 68.43 6.57
C ILE A 565 -8.52 69.60 7.03
N PRO A 566 -8.35 70.14 8.25
CA PRO A 566 -9.11 71.31 8.66
C PRO A 566 -8.62 72.52 7.85
N THR A 567 -9.55 73.17 7.14
CA THR A 567 -9.36 74.48 6.53
C THR A 567 -8.99 75.51 7.60
N ILE A 568 -7.80 76.09 7.48
CA ILE A 568 -7.31 77.20 8.30
C ILE A 568 -8.12 78.46 7.92
N SER A 569 -8.91 78.98 8.86
CA SER A 569 -9.52 80.30 8.74
C SER A 569 -8.50 81.38 9.10
N SER A 570 -8.21 82.27 8.16
CA SER A 570 -7.44 83.51 8.37
C SER A 570 -8.24 84.49 9.23
N GLN A 571 -7.77 84.76 10.45
CA GLN A 571 -8.13 85.98 11.18
C GLN A 571 -7.00 86.99 11.02
N GLU A 572 -7.35 88.11 10.38
CA GLU A 572 -6.60 89.37 10.36
C GLU A 572 -6.43 89.89 11.79
N ASN A 573 -5.24 90.39 12.10
CA ASN A 573 -4.97 91.19 13.28
C ASN A 573 -4.10 92.37 12.84
N ASP A 574 -4.75 93.50 12.55
CA ASP A 574 -4.13 94.82 12.61
C ASP A 574 -4.23 95.29 14.07
N HIS A 575 -3.09 95.41 14.76
CA HIS A 575 -2.80 96.50 15.69
C HIS A 575 -1.35 96.41 16.21
N VAL A 576 -0.57 97.40 15.73
CA VAL A 576 0.68 98.03 16.22
C VAL A 576 1.97 97.20 16.23
#